data_AF-A0ABD6C8I2-F1
#
_entry.id   AF-A0ABD6C8I2-F1
#
_cell.length_a   1.000
_cell.length_b   1.000
_cell.length_c   1.000
_cell.angle_alpha   90.00
_cell.angle_beta   90.00
_cell.angle_gamma   90.00
#
_symmetry.space_group_name_H-M   'P 1'
#
loop_
_entity.id
_entity.type
_entity.pdbx_description
1 polymer ?
#
loop_
_entity_poly.entity_id
_entity_poly.type
_entity_poly.pdbx_seq_one_letter_code
_entity_poly.pdbx_strand_id
1 'polypeptide(L)'
;MATDDAPADLDSFEEPTVDNDNSEGIDLEPGDHYIGQITGFKPWVGDYGLLLIDGEPVYLNQTLRDQLVSGCVVGSQIMYAKSEDEESFTDGDGEEVTYNPRSFRFQGDD
;
A
#
# COMPACT_ATOMS: atom_id res chain seq x y z
N MET A 1 35.10 2.27 -31.40
CA MET A 1 35.53 1.05 -30.69
C MET A 1 34.81 1.08 -29.36
N ALA A 2 33.83 0.20 -29.19
CA ALA A 2 33.04 0.07 -27.97
C ALA A 2 33.93 -0.50 -26.85
N THR A 3 33.86 0.05 -25.65
CA THR A 3 34.44 -0.58 -24.46
C THR A 3 33.39 -1.51 -23.87
N ASP A 4 33.74 -2.78 -23.87
CA ASP A 4 33.02 -3.93 -23.34
C ASP A 4 32.64 -3.70 -21.86
N ASP A 5 31.34 -3.60 -21.59
CA ASP A 5 30.75 -3.51 -20.26
C ASP A 5 30.62 -4.94 -19.72
N ALA A 6 31.64 -5.42 -19.01
CA ALA A 6 31.58 -6.72 -18.37
C ALA A 6 30.53 -6.67 -17.25
N PRO A 7 29.56 -7.60 -17.20
CA PRO A 7 28.55 -7.61 -16.14
C PRO A 7 29.24 -7.83 -14.79
N ALA A 8 28.88 -7.02 -13.80
CA ALA A 8 29.40 -7.15 -12.44
C ALA A 8 29.10 -8.55 -11.89
N ASP A 9 30.12 -9.17 -11.29
CA ASP A 9 30.04 -10.50 -10.68
C ASP A 9 29.19 -10.43 -9.41
N LEU A 10 27.93 -10.86 -9.55
CA LEU A 10 26.90 -10.79 -8.51
C LEU A 10 27.19 -11.72 -7.33
N ASP A 11 28.07 -12.71 -7.50
CA ASP A 11 28.55 -13.61 -6.45
C ASP A 11 29.57 -12.96 -5.50
N SER A 12 30.00 -11.72 -5.78
CA SER A 12 30.90 -10.96 -4.88
C SER A 12 30.16 -10.17 -3.79
N PHE A 13 28.83 -10.16 -3.82
CA PHE A 13 28.01 -9.49 -2.82
C PHE A 13 27.64 -10.48 -1.71
N GLU A 14 27.86 -10.08 -0.46
CA GLU A 14 27.46 -10.85 0.71
C GLU A 14 25.93 -11.05 0.66
N GLU A 15 25.47 -12.30 0.55
CA GLU A 15 24.04 -12.61 0.54
C GLU A 15 23.43 -12.14 1.87
N PRO A 16 22.32 -11.38 1.84
CA PRO A 16 21.70 -10.91 3.06
C PRO A 16 21.25 -12.11 3.89
N THR A 17 21.75 -12.22 5.11
CA THR A 17 21.26 -13.20 6.08
C THR A 17 19.84 -12.81 6.50
N VAL A 18 18.85 -13.51 5.97
CA VAL A 18 17.49 -13.46 6.48
C VAL A 18 17.43 -14.26 7.78
N ASP A 19 17.21 -13.55 8.89
CA ASP A 19 16.94 -14.15 10.19
C ASP A 19 15.62 -14.93 10.09
N ASN A 20 15.72 -16.25 10.02
CA ASN A 20 14.59 -17.16 9.98
C ASN A 20 14.09 -17.42 11.41
N ASP A 21 13.46 -16.41 12.01
CA ASP A 21 12.77 -16.59 13.29
C ASP A 21 11.44 -15.82 13.30
N ASN A 22 10.37 -16.56 12.96
CA ASN A 22 8.93 -16.24 13.08
C ASN A 22 8.26 -15.42 11.95
N SER A 23 8.24 -15.93 10.71
CA SER A 23 7.35 -15.43 9.67
C SER A 23 5.90 -15.88 9.91
N GLU A 24 5.16 -15.19 10.76
CA GLU A 24 3.69 -15.19 10.66
C GLU A 24 3.36 -14.44 9.36
N GLY A 25 3.16 -15.13 8.24
CA GLY A 25 2.90 -14.54 6.93
C GLY A 25 2.97 -15.51 5.75
N ILE A 26 2.67 -15.00 4.55
CA ILE A 26 2.75 -15.79 3.31
C ILE A 26 4.22 -15.93 2.91
N ASP A 27 4.75 -17.15 3.04
CA ASP A 27 6.09 -17.53 2.57
C ASP A 27 5.96 -18.26 1.22
N LEU A 28 6.70 -17.81 0.20
CA LEU A 28 6.64 -18.35 -1.15
C LEU A 28 8.02 -18.78 -1.62
N GLU A 29 8.11 -19.98 -2.20
CA GLU A 29 9.32 -20.40 -2.87
C GLU A 29 9.43 -19.75 -4.27
N PRO A 30 10.65 -19.63 -4.83
CA PRO A 30 10.83 -19.09 -6.18
C PRO A 30 10.01 -19.85 -7.24
N GLY A 31 9.06 -19.17 -7.86
CA GLY A 31 8.15 -19.72 -8.88
C GLY A 31 6.73 -19.99 -8.37
N ASP A 32 6.50 -19.92 -7.06
CA ASP A 32 5.17 -20.05 -6.47
C ASP A 32 4.33 -18.79 -6.69
N HIS A 33 3.01 -18.98 -6.66
CA HIS A 33 2.03 -17.90 -6.72
C HIS A 33 0.94 -18.13 -5.68
N TYR A 34 0.52 -17.04 -5.05
CA TYR A 34 -0.60 -17.02 -4.11
C TYR A 34 -1.73 -16.18 -4.68
N ILE A 35 -2.95 -16.71 -4.68
CA ILE A 35 -4.17 -16.01 -5.09
C ILE A 35 -5.12 -16.01 -3.91
N GLY A 36 -5.56 -14.82 -3.50
CA GLY A 36 -6.48 -14.63 -2.40
C GLY A 36 -7.17 -13.28 -2.42
N GLN A 37 -7.99 -13.00 -1.41
CA GLN A 37 -8.72 -11.74 -1.28
C GLN A 37 -7.97 -10.76 -0.38
N ILE A 38 -7.89 -9.50 -0.77
CA ILE A 38 -7.40 -8.44 0.13
C ILE A 38 -8.43 -8.25 1.25
N THR A 39 -8.06 -8.60 2.47
CA THR A 39 -8.92 -8.47 3.67
C THR A 39 -8.51 -7.29 4.56
N GLY A 40 -7.34 -6.71 4.33
CA GLY A 40 -6.86 -5.54 5.05
C GLY A 40 -5.71 -4.86 4.35
N PHE A 41 -5.66 -3.53 4.45
CA PHE A 41 -4.57 -2.74 3.88
C PHE A 41 -4.18 -1.62 4.83
N LYS A 42 -2.91 -1.59 5.23
CA LYS A 42 -2.33 -0.57 6.11
C LYS A 42 -1.09 0.02 5.42
N PRO A 43 -1.25 1.02 4.53
CA PRO A 43 -0.17 1.53 3.67
C PRO A 43 1.02 2.18 4.40
N TRP A 44 0.83 2.49 5.69
CA TRP A 44 1.76 3.29 6.49
C TRP A 44 2.19 2.59 7.80
N VAL A 45 1.97 1.27 7.91
CA VAL A 45 2.54 0.48 9.00
C VAL A 45 4.03 0.27 8.74
N GLY A 46 4.88 0.68 9.69
CA GLY A 46 6.33 0.74 9.47
C GLY A 46 6.72 1.73 8.37
N ASP A 47 7.79 1.45 7.65
CA ASP A 47 8.27 2.33 6.56
C ASP A 47 7.57 2.08 5.22
N TYR A 48 7.00 0.89 5.02
CA TYR A 48 6.62 0.42 3.68
C TYR A 48 5.21 -0.18 3.55
N GLY A 49 4.51 -0.42 4.67
CA GLY A 49 3.11 -0.84 4.69
C GLY A 49 2.89 -2.35 4.82
N LEU A 50 1.65 -2.72 5.14
CA LEU A 50 1.21 -4.09 5.36
C LEU A 50 -0.07 -4.36 4.57
N LEU A 51 -0.12 -5.49 3.87
CA LEU A 51 -1.31 -6.03 3.22
C LEU A 51 -1.71 -7.32 3.93
N LEU A 52 -3.01 -7.58 4.06
CA LEU A 52 -3.53 -8.88 4.47
C LEU A 52 -4.22 -9.53 3.27
N ILE A 53 -3.80 -10.74 2.91
CA ILE A 53 -4.44 -11.56 1.89
C ILE A 53 -5.04 -12.79 2.58
N ASP A 54 -6.36 -12.95 2.54
CA ASP A 54 -7.11 -13.95 3.31
C ASP A 54 -6.86 -13.93 4.83
N GLY A 55 -6.35 -12.80 5.34
CA GLY A 55 -5.99 -12.61 6.74
C GLY A 55 -4.49 -12.81 7.03
N GLU A 56 -3.74 -13.37 6.09
CA GLU A 56 -2.29 -13.58 6.21
C GLU A 56 -1.50 -12.31 5.86
N PRO A 57 -0.54 -11.89 6.68
CA PRO A 57 0.23 -10.68 6.46
C PRO A 57 1.27 -10.82 5.34
N VAL A 58 1.37 -9.77 4.54
CA VAL A 58 2.40 -9.54 3.52
C VAL A 58 2.98 -8.15 3.75
N TYR A 59 4.25 -8.09 4.19
CA TYR A 59 4.97 -6.83 4.33
C TYR A 59 5.35 -6.31 2.95
N LEU A 60 4.97 -5.05 2.70
CA LEU A 60 5.25 -4.41 1.43
C LEU A 60 6.61 -3.72 1.51
N ASN A 61 7.27 -3.58 0.37
CA ASN A 61 8.25 -2.54 0.15
C ASN A 61 7.60 -1.39 -0.64
N GLN A 62 8.32 -0.29 -0.85
CA GLN A 62 7.79 0.87 -1.58
C GLN A 62 7.27 0.50 -2.98
N THR A 63 8.02 -0.30 -3.73
CA THR A 63 7.64 -0.73 -5.09
C THR A 63 6.37 -1.56 -5.10
N LEU A 64 6.24 -2.54 -4.21
CA LEU A 64 5.04 -3.38 -4.10
C LEU A 64 3.81 -2.56 -3.70
N ARG A 65 3.98 -1.59 -2.78
CA ARG A 65 2.90 -0.68 -2.40
C ARG A 65 2.43 0.17 -3.57
N ASP A 66 3.36 0.73 -4.34
CA ASP A 66 3.02 1.58 -5.49
C ASP A 66 2.36 0.76 -6.61
N GLN A 67 2.79 -0.48 -6.84
CA GLN A 67 2.12 -1.41 -7.75
C GLN A 67 0.69 -1.74 -7.32
N LEU A 68 0.48 -2.02 -6.03
CA LEU A 68 -0.85 -2.29 -5.47
C LEU A 68 -1.78 -1.07 -5.66
N VAL A 69 -1.32 0.12 -5.30
CA VAL A 69 -2.09 1.36 -5.48
C VAL A 69 -2.39 1.60 -6.96
N SER A 70 -1.42 1.38 -7.84
CA SER A 70 -1.64 1.51 -9.28
C SER A 70 -2.66 0.50 -9.82
N GLY A 71 -2.67 -0.73 -9.30
CA GLY A 71 -3.59 -1.78 -9.74
C GLY A 71 -5.02 -1.60 -9.23
N CYS A 72 -5.19 -1.08 -8.01
CA CYS A 72 -6.51 -0.96 -7.36
C CYS A 72 -7.14 0.43 -7.49
N VAL A 73 -6.34 1.49 -7.58
CA VAL A 73 -6.82 2.88 -7.44
C VAL A 73 -6.65 3.67 -8.74
N VAL A 74 -5.51 3.52 -9.42
CA VAL A 74 -5.22 4.33 -10.61
C VAL A 74 -6.08 3.87 -11.78
N GLY A 75 -6.90 4.79 -12.31
CA GLY A 75 -7.84 4.53 -13.39
C GLY A 75 -9.28 4.24 -12.92
N SER A 76 -9.48 4.01 -11.63
CA SER A 76 -10.82 3.82 -11.05
C SER A 76 -11.60 5.13 -11.02
N GLN A 77 -12.92 5.06 -11.27
CA GLN A 77 -13.80 6.22 -11.17
C GLN A 77 -14.05 6.59 -9.71
N ILE A 78 -13.90 7.89 -9.40
CA ILE A 78 -14.12 8.45 -8.08
C ILE A 78 -15.03 9.68 -8.18
N MET A 79 -16.00 9.76 -7.28
CA MET A 79 -16.75 10.99 -7.04
C MET A 79 -16.19 11.65 -5.79
N TYR A 80 -15.79 12.90 -5.92
CA TYR A 80 -15.45 13.77 -4.79
C TYR A 80 -16.53 14.84 -4.67
N ALA A 81 -17.21 14.86 -3.53
CA ALA A 81 -18.35 15.74 -3.29
C ALA A 81 -18.14 16.56 -2.02
N LYS A 82 -18.65 17.78 -2.03
CA LYS A 82 -18.81 18.62 -0.85
C LYS A 82 -20.30 18.72 -0.57
N SER A 83 -20.70 18.50 0.68
CA SER A 83 -22.10 18.59 1.10
C SER A 83 -22.63 20.01 0.91
N GLU A 84 -23.93 20.14 0.67
CA GLU A 84 -24.61 21.43 0.79
C GLU A 84 -24.91 21.76 2.25
N ASP A 85 -25.06 20.73 3.10
CA ASP A 85 -25.25 20.89 4.54
C ASP A 85 -23.98 21.37 5.23
N GLU A 86 -24.15 22.17 6.28
CA GLU A 86 -23.08 22.69 7.12
C GLU A 86 -22.98 21.89 8.42
N GLU A 87 -21.74 21.64 8.85
CA GLU A 87 -21.40 21.13 10.17
C GLU A 87 -20.50 22.13 10.89
N SER A 88 -20.44 22.04 12.22
CA SER A 88 -19.52 22.85 13.00
C SER A 88 -18.83 22.09 14.12
N PHE A 89 -17.62 22.54 14.46
CA PHE A 89 -16.87 22.07 15.61
C PHE A 89 -16.17 23.25 16.29
N THR A 90 -15.88 23.12 17.58
CA THR A 90 -15.05 24.10 18.30
C THR A 90 -13.59 23.71 18.18
N ASP A 91 -12.75 24.65 17.75
CA ASP A 91 -11.32 24.42 17.62
C ASP A 91 -10.57 24.55 18.96
N GLY A 92 -9.25 24.41 18.92
CA GLY A 92 -8.40 24.47 20.12
C GLY A 92 -8.34 25.86 20.79
N ASP A 93 -8.78 26.90 20.09
CA ASP A 93 -8.81 28.28 20.57
C ASP A 93 -10.20 28.67 21.12
N GLY A 94 -11.19 27.76 21.02
CA GLY A 94 -12.55 27.97 21.51
C GLY A 94 -13.47 28.65 20.50
N GLU A 95 -13.04 28.82 19.26
CA GLU A 95 -13.83 29.43 18.18
C GLU A 95 -14.70 28.36 17.50
N GLU A 96 -15.93 28.73 17.12
CA GLU A 96 -16.80 27.84 16.37
C GLU A 96 -16.48 27.92 14.87
N VAL A 97 -16.12 26.78 14.28
CA VAL A 97 -15.76 26.67 12.87
C VAL A 97 -16.84 25.92 12.12
N THR A 98 -17.56 26.63 11.25
CA THR A 98 -18.54 26.04 10.32
C THR A 98 -17.88 25.64 9.00
N TYR A 99 -18.22 24.47 8.49
CA TYR A 99 -17.71 23.94 7.23
C TYR A 99 -18.75 23.04 6.57
N ASN A 100 -18.70 22.87 5.25
CA ASN A 100 -19.44 21.77 4.62
C ASN A 100 -18.52 20.55 4.48
N PRO A 101 -18.95 19.37 4.98
CA PRO A 101 -18.20 18.13 4.88
C PRO A 101 -17.85 17.75 3.44
N ARG A 102 -16.70 17.10 3.27
CA ARG A 102 -16.26 16.56 1.99
C ARG A 102 -16.20 15.03 2.07
N SER A 103 -16.58 14.36 1.00
CA SER A 103 -16.61 12.90 0.95
C SER A 103 -16.14 12.39 -0.40
N PHE A 104 -15.60 11.17 -0.39
CA PHE A 104 -15.38 10.38 -1.58
C PHE A 104 -16.46 9.31 -1.68
N ARG A 105 -16.92 9.05 -2.90
CA ARG A 105 -17.71 7.88 -3.24
C ARG A 105 -17.00 7.14 -4.35
N PHE A 106 -16.91 5.83 -4.19
CA PHE A 106 -16.32 4.93 -5.17
C PHE A 106 -17.47 4.22 -5.88
N GLN A 107 -17.31 3.97 -7.17
CA GLN A 107 -18.27 3.13 -7.89
C GLN A 107 -18.26 1.74 -7.24
N GLY A 108 -19.39 1.32 -6.67
CA GLY A 108 -19.56 -0.08 -6.25
C GLY A 108 -19.79 -0.95 -7.47
N ASP A 109 -19.22 -2.15 -7.48
CA ASP A 109 -19.79 -3.26 -8.24
C ASP A 109 -21.14 -3.59 -7.56
N ASP A 110 -22.25 -3.27 -8.23
CA ASP A 110 -23.58 -3.81 -7.91
C ASP A 110 -23.75 -5.15 -8.64
#